data_AF-A0A497GZ08-F1
#
_entry.id   AF-A0A497GZ08-F1
#
_cell.length_a   1.000
_cell.length_b   1.000
_cell.length_c   1.000
_cell.angle_alpha   90.00
_cell.angle_beta   90.00
_cell.angle_gamma   90.00
#
_symmetry.space_group_name_H-M   'P 1'
#
loop_
_entity.id
_entity.type
_entity.pdbx_description
1 polymer ?
#
loop_
_entity_poly.entity_id
_entity_poly.type
_entity_poly.pdbx_seq_one_letter_code
_entity_poly.pdbx_strand_id
1 'polypeptide(L)' 'MKVTLKSLSKYFGKVRAVDDVNLEIGDGEFVALLGPSG' A
#
# COMPACT_ATOMS: atom_id res chain seq x y z
N MET A 1 -15.12 -6.49 -8.27
CA MET A 1 -13.87 -7.10 -7.77
C MET A 1 -13.31 -6.23 -6.63
N LYS A 2 -12.88 -6.83 -5.51
CA LYS A 2 -12.32 -6.11 -4.35
C LYS A 2 -10.81 -6.33 -4.30
N VAL A 3 -10.03 -5.30 -3.96
CA VAL A 3 -8.59 -5.41 -3.69
C VAL A 3 -8.34 -5.20 -2.19
N THR A 4 -7.42 -5.98 -1.61
CA THR A 4 -7.09 -5.88 -0.18
C THR A 4 -5.61 -6.15 0.05
N LEU A 5 -4.95 -5.21 0.71
CA LEU A 5 -3.61 -5.31 1.27
C LEU A 5 -3.74 -5.38 2.80
N LYS A 6 -3.16 -6.42 3.41
CA LYS A 6 -3.12 -6.57 4.87
C LYS A 6 -1.68 -6.66 5.31
N SER A 7 -1.27 -5.76 6.21
CA SER A 7 0.08 -5.69 6.75
C SER A 7 1.17 -5.85 5.70
N LEU A 8 1.02 -5.15 4.57
CA LEU A 8 2.00 -5.20 3.49
C LEU A 8 3.28 -4.51 3.97
N SER A 9 4.38 -5.27 3.98
CA SER A 9 5.72 -4.75 4.22
C SER A 9 6.66 -5.13 3.08
N LYS A 10 7.52 -4.20 2.67
CA LYS A 10 8.58 -4.42 1.71
C LYS A 10 9.85 -3.70 2.14
N TYR A 11 10.89 -4.49 2.41
CA TYR A 11 12.19 -3.99 2.86
C TYR A 11 13.29 -4.32 1.85
N PHE A 12 14.27 -3.43 1.75
CA PHE A 12 15.49 -3.58 0.95
C PHE A 12 16.69 -3.37 1.87
N GLY A 13 17.25 -4.47 2.39
CA GLY A 13 18.29 -4.41 3.41
C GLY A 13 17.80 -3.66 4.65
N LYS A 14 18.43 -2.53 4.96
CA LYS A 14 18.05 -1.68 6.11
C LYS A 14 16.88 -0.73 5.81
N VAL A 15 16.52 -0.56 4.53
CA VAL A 15 15.48 0.38 4.12
C VAL A 15 14.11 -0.28 4.23
N ARG A 16 13.20 0.36 4.96
CA ARG A 16 11.80 -0.04 5.02
C ARG A 16 10.99 0.79 4.03
N ALA A 17 10.82 0.30 2.80
CA ALA A 17 10.13 1.03 1.75
C ALA A 17 8.61 1.02 1.93
N VAL A 18 8.06 -0.09 2.45
CA VAL A 18 6.67 -0.19 2.89
C VAL A 18 6.69 -0.91 4.23
N ASP A 19 6.03 -0.38 5.26
CA ASP A 19 6.00 -0.97 6.61
C ASP A 19 4.56 -1.01 7.12
N ASP A 20 4.00 -2.22 7.26
CA ASP A 20 2.67 -2.52 7.81
C ASP A 20 1.49 -1.74 7.19
N VAL A 21 1.46 -1.65 5.86
CA VAL A 21 0.38 -0.93 5.16
C VAL A 21 -0.85 -1.81 5.00
N ASN A 22 -2.00 -1.24 5.39
CA ASN A 22 -3.32 -1.85 5.23
C ASN A 22 -4.17 -0.97 4.30
N LEU A 23 -4.74 -1.57 3.25
CA LEU A 23 -5.58 -0.86 2.27
C LEU A 23 -6.69 -1.79 1.76
N GLU A 24 -7.90 -1.29 1.71
CA GLU A 24 -9.02 -1.94 1.04
C GLU A 24 -9.55 -1.02 -0.05
N ILE A 25 -9.75 -1.57 -1.25
CA ILE A 25 -10.35 -0.85 -2.38
C ILE A 25 -11.59 -1.64 -2.80
N GLY A 26 -12.75 -1.00 -2.70
CA GLY A 26 -14.04 -1.53 -3.08
C GLY A 26 -14.21 -1.65 -4.59
N ASP A 27 -15.27 -2.36 -5.00
CA ASP A 27 -15.61 -2.47 -6.41
C ASP A 27 -16.10 -1.13 -6.97
N GLY A 28 -15.56 -0.71 -8.11
CA GLY A 28 -15.88 0.58 -8.73
C GLY A 28 -15.29 1.81 -8.01
N GLU A 29 -14.51 1.62 -6.95
CA GLU A 29 -13.88 2.70 -6.21
C GLU A 29 -12.64 3.25 -6.93
N PHE A 30 -12.52 4.57 -7.02
CA PHE A 30 -11.35 5.25 -7.56
C PHE A 30 -10.47 5.76 -6.42
N VAL A 31 -9.23 5.29 -6.37
CA VAL A 31 -8.27 5.63 -5.30
C VAL A 31 -6.98 6.15 -5.92
N ALA A 32 -6.41 7.20 -5.31
CA ALA A 32 -5.09 7.72 -5.65
C ALA A 32 -4.16 7.63 -4.43
N LEU A 33 -2.92 7.19 -4.66
CA LEU A 33 -1.87 7.20 -3.64
C LEU A 33 -0.98 8.42 -3.88
N LEU A 34 -0.92 9.32 -2.90
CA LEU A 34 -0.20 10.59 -2.98
C LEU A 34 0.87 10.65 -1.89
N GLY A 35 2.06 11.09 -2.27
CA GLY A 35 3.20 11.24 -1.37
C GLY A 35 4.36 11.96 -2.04
N PRO A 36 5.38 12.37 -1.28
CA PRO A 36 6.63 12.86 -1.84
C PRO A 36 7.34 11.76 -2.64
N SER A 37 8.38 12.13 -3.40
CA SER A 37 9.23 11.13 -4.07
C SER A 37 9.98 10.27 -3.04
N GLY A 38 9.88 8.94 -3.21
CA GLY A 38 10.48 7.95 -2.32
C GLY A 38 9.47 7.35 -1.36
#